data_AF-A0A916RC41-F1
#
_entry.id   AF-A0A916RC41-F1
#
_cell.length_a   1.000
_cell.length_b   1.000
_cell.length_c   1.000
_cell.angle_alpha   90.00
_cell.angle_beta   90.00
_cell.angle_gamma   90.00
#
_symmetry.space_group_name_H-M   'P 1'
#
loop_
_entity.id
_entity.type
_entity.pdbx_description
1 polymer ?
#
loop_
_entity_poly.entity_id
_entity_poly.type
_entity_poly.pdbx_seq_one_letter_code
_entity_poly.pdbx_strand_id
1 'polypeptide(L)'
;MGLRESKIELEKKRAGRFILATNVLDRMELTKEEMLSKYKGQQSVERGFRFLKDPLFLTDSVFLKSPHRIEALGLIMGLCLLVYTLGQRQLRQTLSRTKSHVKNQLGRPTNRPTLRWIFQCFQSIHLLINSGVKSISNLTDERLELLKFFPPSCQRYYLLS
;
A
#
# COMPACT_ATOMS: atom_id res chain seq x y z
N MET A 1 28.22 -13.84 -39.28
CA MET A 1 27.51 -13.07 -38.22
C MET A 1 26.30 -13.79 -37.59
N GLY A 2 25.73 -14.87 -38.16
CA GLY A 2 24.43 -15.42 -37.70
C GLY A 2 24.41 -16.50 -36.58
N LEU A 3 25.54 -17.07 -36.17
CA LEU A 3 25.53 -18.21 -35.21
C LEU A 3 25.37 -17.81 -33.73
N ARG A 4 25.70 -16.56 -33.38
CA ARG A 4 25.50 -16.00 -32.03
C ARG A 4 24.09 -15.45 -31.84
N GLU A 5 23.52 -14.82 -32.87
CA GLU A 5 22.15 -14.29 -32.82
C GLU A 5 21.11 -15.40 -32.69
N SER A 6 21.26 -16.52 -33.42
CA SER A 6 20.36 -17.66 -33.29
C SER A 6 20.38 -18.32 -31.91
N LYS A 7 21.57 -18.41 -31.27
CA LYS A 7 21.71 -18.86 -29.88
C LYS A 7 21.06 -17.88 -28.90
N ILE A 8 21.27 -16.57 -29.08
CA ILE A 8 20.64 -15.54 -28.24
C ILE A 8 19.11 -15.60 -28.36
N GLU A 9 18.57 -15.82 -29.55
CA GLU A 9 17.14 -15.89 -29.78
C GLU A 9 16.50 -17.17 -29.21
N LEU A 10 17.20 -18.30 -29.30
CA LEU A 10 16.77 -19.55 -28.66
C LEU A 10 16.71 -19.40 -27.13
N GLU A 11 17.75 -18.80 -26.54
CA GLU A 11 17.81 -18.57 -25.09
C GLU A 11 16.78 -17.52 -24.64
N LYS A 12 16.50 -16.48 -25.44
CA LYS A 12 15.37 -15.56 -25.18
C LYS A 12 14.01 -16.29 -25.21
N LYS A 13 13.78 -17.18 -26.18
CA LYS A 13 12.55 -17.98 -26.27
C LYS A 13 12.38 -18.93 -25.08
N ARG A 14 13.47 -19.43 -24.50
CA ARG A 14 13.47 -20.28 -23.30
C ARG A 14 13.25 -19.45 -22.04
N ALA A 15 13.97 -18.34 -21.88
CA ALA A 15 13.88 -17.44 -20.73
C ALA A 15 12.49 -16.78 -20.57
N GLY A 16 11.70 -16.69 -21.66
CA GLY A 16 10.34 -16.15 -21.62
C GLY A 16 9.24 -17.15 -21.20
N ARG A 17 9.55 -18.44 -20.99
CA ARG A 17 8.56 -19.47 -20.64
C ARG A 17 8.57 -19.71 -19.13
N PHE A 18 7.38 -19.70 -18.53
CA PHE A 18 7.18 -20.10 -17.13
C PHE A 18 5.95 -21.02 -17.04
N ILE A 19 6.02 -21.97 -16.11
CA ILE A 19 4.97 -22.97 -15.91
C ILE A 19 4.05 -22.48 -14.79
N LEU A 20 2.74 -22.50 -15.03
CA LEU A 20 1.73 -22.32 -13.99
C LEU A 20 1.04 -23.67 -13.77
N ALA A 21 1.03 -24.10 -12.51
CA ALA A 21 0.33 -25.31 -12.08
C ALA A 21 -0.79 -24.92 -11.11
N THR A 22 -1.94 -25.58 -11.22
CA THR A 22 -3.10 -25.38 -10.35
C THR A 22 -3.66 -26.74 -9.94
N ASN A 23 -4.23 -26.81 -8.74
CA ASN A 23 -5.01 -27.96 -8.27
C ASN A 23 -6.48 -27.92 -8.74
N VAL A 24 -6.91 -26.81 -9.35
CA VAL A 24 -8.25 -26.68 -9.94
C VAL A 24 -8.29 -27.44 -11.25
N LEU A 25 -9.07 -28.53 -11.28
CA LEU A 25 -9.17 -29.42 -12.45
C LEU A 25 -10.19 -28.91 -13.48
N ASP A 26 -11.21 -28.16 -13.02
CA ASP A 26 -12.23 -27.59 -13.90
C ASP A 26 -11.74 -26.31 -14.58
N ARG A 27 -11.80 -26.31 -15.91
CA ARG A 27 -11.40 -25.18 -16.75
C ARG A 27 -12.43 -24.06 -16.80
N MET A 28 -13.68 -24.35 -16.42
CA MET A 28 -14.73 -23.34 -16.31
C MET A 28 -14.66 -22.60 -14.97
N GLU A 29 -14.11 -23.23 -13.93
CA GLU A 29 -13.89 -22.60 -12.62
C GLU A 29 -12.66 -21.67 -12.61
N LEU A 30 -11.62 -22.02 -13.37
CA LEU A 30 -10.42 -21.20 -13.51
C LEU A 30 -9.93 -21.15 -14.96
N THR A 31 -10.26 -20.06 -15.64
CA THR A 31 -9.79 -19.84 -17.00
C THR A 31 -8.27 -19.58 -17.02
N LYS A 32 -7.64 -19.78 -18.19
CA LYS A 32 -6.19 -19.57 -18.35
C LYS A 32 -5.80 -18.10 -18.11
N GLU A 33 -6.64 -17.19 -18.56
CA GLU A 33 -6.49 -15.74 -18.43
C GLU A 33 -6.55 -15.33 -16.96
N GLU A 34 -7.51 -15.89 -16.21
CA GLU A 34 -7.64 -15.65 -14.77
C GLU A 34 -6.48 -16.27 -13.98
N MET A 35 -6.02 -17.47 -14.35
CA MET A 35 -4.85 -18.10 -13.74
C MET A 35 -3.61 -17.21 -13.90
N LEU A 36 -3.36 -16.70 -15.11
CA LEU A 36 -2.25 -15.80 -15.39
C LEU A 36 -2.39 -14.48 -14.61
N SER A 37 -3.59 -13.90 -14.58
CA SER A 37 -3.89 -12.67 -13.85
C SER A 37 -3.67 -12.82 -12.35
N LYS A 38 -4.17 -13.91 -11.74
CA LYS A 38 -3.96 -14.23 -10.32
C LYS A 38 -2.48 -14.41 -9.99
N TYR A 39 -1.74 -15.17 -10.81
CA TYR A 39 -0.30 -15.36 -10.63
C TYR A 39 0.47 -14.04 -10.69
N LYS A 40 0.20 -13.20 -11.71
CA LYS A 40 0.82 -11.87 -11.83
C LYS A 40 0.41 -10.92 -10.69
N GLY A 41 -0.79 -11.11 -10.13
CA GLY A 41 -1.27 -10.39 -8.96
C GLY A 41 -0.46 -10.65 -7.68
N GLN A 42 0.24 -11.78 -7.58
CA GLN A 42 1.04 -12.16 -6.40
C GLN A 42 2.20 -11.18 -6.12
N GLN A 43 2.70 -10.48 -7.14
CA GLN A 43 3.69 -9.40 -6.99
C GLN A 43 3.21 -8.23 -6.10
N SER A 44 1.90 -8.12 -5.86
CA SER A 44 1.37 -7.16 -4.88
C SER A 44 1.77 -7.51 -3.45
N VAL A 45 1.87 -8.80 -3.11
CA VAL A 45 2.28 -9.31 -1.80
C VAL A 45 3.76 -9.02 -1.57
N GLU A 46 4.60 -9.25 -2.58
CA GLU A 46 6.05 -8.98 -2.52
C GLU A 46 6.36 -7.50 -2.27
N ARG A 47 5.57 -6.59 -2.87
CA ARG A 47 5.68 -5.16 -2.59
C ARG A 47 5.28 -4.81 -1.16
N GLY A 48 4.37 -5.57 -0.55
CA GLY A 48 4.04 -5.45 0.87
C GLY A 48 5.22 -5.77 1.80
N PHE A 49 6.06 -6.75 1.45
CA PHE A 49 7.27 -7.05 2.22
C PHE A 49 8.33 -5.95 2.15
N ARG A 50 8.40 -5.21 1.03
CA ARG A 50 9.27 -4.02 0.96
C ARG A 50 8.85 -2.94 1.95
N PHE A 51 7.55 -2.79 2.17
CA PHE A 51 7.00 -1.86 3.16
C PHE A 51 7.38 -2.26 4.60
N LEU A 52 7.37 -3.55 4.92
CA LEU A 52 7.82 -4.05 6.22
C LEU A 52 9.31 -3.76 6.49
N LYS A 53 10.11 -3.59 5.43
CA LYS A 53 11.54 -3.25 5.51
C LYS A 53 11.80 -1.74 5.38
N ASP A 54 10.76 -0.89 5.38
CA ASP A 54 10.95 0.57 5.27
C ASP A 54 11.49 1.12 6.61
N PRO A 55 12.63 1.84 6.62
CA PRO A 55 13.25 2.39 7.83
C PRO A 55 12.31 3.27 8.66
N LEU A 56 11.25 3.83 8.07
CA LEU A 56 10.23 4.60 8.79
C LEU A 56 9.40 3.77 9.77
N PHE A 57 9.40 2.43 9.67
CA PHE A 57 8.83 1.56 10.71
C PHE A 57 9.76 1.37 11.90
N LEU A 58 10.90 2.08 11.91
CA LEU A 58 11.89 2.07 12.99
C LEU A 58 12.42 0.67 13.31
N THR A 59 12.19 -0.32 12.45
CA THR A 59 12.62 -1.72 12.61
C THR A 59 14.12 -1.83 12.79
N ASP A 60 14.87 -0.94 12.12
CA ASP A 60 16.32 -0.87 12.19
C ASP A 60 16.81 -0.26 13.52
N SER A 61 15.95 0.45 14.25
CA SER A 61 16.25 1.09 15.54
C SER A 61 15.77 0.28 16.76
N VAL A 62 14.92 -0.72 16.56
CA VAL A 62 14.45 -1.59 17.64
C VAL A 62 15.44 -2.73 17.82
N PHE A 63 16.39 -2.58 18.75
CA PHE A 63 17.31 -3.66 19.12
C PHE A 63 16.59 -4.78 19.89
N LEU A 64 16.19 -5.82 19.16
CA LEU A 64 15.55 -7.00 19.74
C LEU A 64 16.58 -8.06 20.13
N LYS A 65 16.85 -8.20 21.43
CA LYS A 65 17.87 -9.14 21.94
C LYS A 65 17.38 -10.59 22.10
N SER A 66 16.09 -10.89 21.88
CA SER A 66 15.51 -12.22 22.12
C SER A 66 14.57 -12.66 20.98
N PRO A 67 14.58 -13.94 20.56
CA PRO A 67 13.74 -14.46 19.48
C PRO A 67 12.24 -14.15 19.65
N HIS A 68 11.72 -14.30 20.87
CA HIS A 68 10.29 -14.05 21.15
C HIS A 68 9.84 -12.62 20.83
N ARG A 69 10.72 -11.62 21.05
CA ARG A 69 10.39 -10.22 20.72
C ARG A 69 10.42 -9.97 19.21
N ILE A 70 11.25 -10.72 18.47
CA ILE A 70 11.31 -10.65 17.00
C ILE A 70 10.01 -11.18 16.40
N GLU A 71 9.51 -12.30 16.93
CA GLU A 71 8.21 -12.87 16.53
C GLU A 71 7.06 -11.90 16.81
N ALA A 72 7.01 -11.35 18.03
CA ALA A 72 5.99 -10.37 18.42
C ALA A 72 6.02 -9.12 17.53
N LEU A 73 7.22 -8.59 17.24
CA LEU A 73 7.35 -7.44 16.34
C LEU A 73 6.91 -7.80 14.92
N GLY A 74 7.28 -8.98 14.41
CA GLY A 74 6.85 -9.47 13.10
C GLY A 74 5.32 -9.53 12.96
N LEU A 75 4.62 -9.99 14.01
CA LEU A 75 3.15 -10.00 14.05
C LEU A 75 2.57 -8.58 14.01
N ILE A 76 3.08 -7.67 14.84
CA ILE A 76 2.64 -6.26 14.88
C ILE A 76 2.85 -5.60 13.52
N MET A 77 4.01 -5.79 12.90
CA MET A 77 4.31 -5.23 11.59
C MET A 77 3.39 -5.80 10.51
N GLY A 78 3.07 -7.10 10.57
CA GLY A 78 2.08 -7.74 9.69
C GLY A 78 0.69 -7.13 9.84
N LEU A 79 0.26 -6.87 11.09
CA LEU A 79 -1.01 -6.18 11.37
C LEU A 79 -1.01 -4.75 10.84
N CYS A 80 0.09 -4.01 11.02
CA CYS A 80 0.27 -2.68 10.44
C CYS A 80 0.12 -2.75 8.90
N LEU A 81 0.82 -3.66 8.23
CA LEU A 81 0.72 -3.82 6.78
C LEU A 81 -0.73 -4.09 6.32
N LEU A 82 -1.48 -4.90 7.06
CA LEU A 82 -2.90 -5.13 6.80
C LEU A 82 -3.70 -3.84 6.88
N VAL A 83 -3.56 -3.07 7.96
CA VAL A 83 -4.26 -1.78 8.14
C VAL A 83 -3.91 -0.80 7.01
N TYR A 84 -2.63 -0.69 6.66
CA TYR A 84 -2.19 0.18 5.57
C TYR A 84 -2.75 -0.24 4.21
N THR A 85 -2.81 -1.55 3.95
CA THR A 85 -3.34 -2.09 2.69
C THR A 85 -4.84 -1.84 2.58
N LEU A 86 -5.59 -2.04 3.66
CA LEU A 86 -7.03 -1.78 3.71
C LEU A 86 -7.33 -0.29 3.54
N GLY A 87 -6.65 0.58 4.29
CA GLY A 87 -6.84 2.02 4.18
C GLY A 87 -6.46 2.56 2.79
N GLN A 88 -5.36 2.07 2.21
CA GLN A 88 -4.97 2.44 0.84
C GLN A 88 -6.01 1.98 -0.18
N ARG A 89 -6.55 0.75 -0.04
CA ARG A 89 -7.58 0.23 -0.93
C ARG A 89 -8.84 1.10 -0.85
N GLN A 90 -9.29 1.40 0.35
CA GLN A 90 -10.47 2.23 0.59
C GLN A 90 -10.30 3.64 -0.01
N LEU A 91 -9.18 4.30 0.27
CA LEU A 91 -8.89 5.63 -0.27
C LEU A 91 -8.91 5.64 -1.81
N ARG A 92 -8.24 4.66 -2.44
CA ARG A 92 -8.20 4.56 -3.91
C ARG A 92 -9.57 4.27 -4.50
N GLN A 93 -10.40 3.46 -3.84
CA GLN A 93 -11.77 3.22 -4.25
C GLN A 93 -12.60 4.51 -4.18
N THR A 94 -12.48 5.28 -3.10
CA THR A 94 -13.17 6.58 -2.97
C THR A 94 -12.74 7.53 -4.09
N LEU A 95 -11.44 7.72 -4.31
CA LEU A 95 -10.90 8.57 -5.37
C LEU A 95 -11.35 8.15 -6.76
N SER A 96 -11.39 6.85 -7.04
CA SER A 96 -11.88 6.31 -8.31
C SER A 96 -13.37 6.58 -8.51
N ARG A 97 -14.18 6.44 -7.46
CA ARG A 97 -15.63 6.68 -7.52
C ARG A 97 -15.95 8.15 -7.73
N THR A 98 -15.25 9.05 -7.03
CA THR A 98 -15.45 10.49 -7.14
C THR A 98 -14.70 11.12 -8.32
N LYS A 99 -13.94 10.34 -9.10
CA LYS A 99 -13.05 10.80 -10.17
C LYS A 99 -12.13 11.94 -9.71
N SER A 100 -11.65 11.84 -8.47
CA SER A 100 -10.81 12.86 -7.83
C SER A 100 -9.35 12.43 -7.79
N HIS A 101 -8.47 13.40 -7.55
CA HIS A 101 -7.04 13.20 -7.46
C HIS A 101 -6.49 13.87 -6.20
N VAL A 102 -5.40 13.31 -5.67
CA VAL A 102 -4.60 13.93 -4.62
C VAL A 102 -3.21 14.23 -5.16
N LYS A 103 -2.51 15.21 -4.58
CA LYS A 103 -1.11 15.48 -4.95
C LYS A 103 -0.21 14.34 -4.47
N ASN A 104 0.73 13.90 -5.30
CA ASN A 104 1.80 12.98 -4.90
C ASN A 104 2.99 13.74 -4.29
N GLN A 105 4.07 13.03 -3.95
CA GLN A 105 5.32 13.61 -3.41
C GLN A 105 5.97 14.67 -4.31
N LEU A 106 5.71 14.63 -5.62
CA LEU A 106 6.20 15.57 -6.62
C LEU A 106 5.15 16.66 -6.94
N GLY A 107 4.07 16.77 -6.16
CA GLY A 107 2.98 17.71 -6.37
C GLY A 107 2.03 17.37 -7.53
N ARG A 108 2.24 16.26 -8.24
CA ARG A 108 1.43 15.87 -9.40
C ARG A 108 0.14 15.16 -8.97
N PRO A 109 -0.99 15.38 -9.66
CA PRO A 109 -2.24 14.70 -9.34
C PRO A 109 -2.12 13.18 -9.56
N THR A 110 -2.63 12.40 -8.61
CA THR A 110 -2.70 10.94 -8.70
C THR A 110 -4.00 10.42 -8.08
N ASN A 111 -4.57 9.39 -8.70
CA ASN A 111 -5.69 8.60 -8.13
C ASN A 111 -5.21 7.29 -7.47
N ARG A 112 -3.89 7.07 -7.40
CA ARG A 112 -3.29 5.87 -6.77
C ARG A 112 -2.29 6.23 -5.67
N PRO A 113 -2.62 7.12 -4.72
CA PRO A 113 -1.72 7.46 -3.62
C PRO A 113 -1.41 6.22 -2.76
N THR A 114 -0.29 6.26 -2.04
CA THR A 114 -0.01 5.30 -0.96
C THR A 114 -0.55 5.85 0.35
N LEU A 115 -1.08 5.00 1.23
CA LEU A 115 -1.58 5.48 2.52
C LEU A 115 -0.45 6.09 3.38
N ARG A 116 0.78 5.57 3.23
CA ARG A 116 2.00 6.16 3.80
C ARG A 116 2.16 7.63 3.43
N TRP A 117 2.05 7.98 2.15
CA TRP A 117 2.17 9.37 1.72
C TRP A 117 1.09 10.25 2.35
N ILE A 118 -0.13 9.74 2.41
CA ILE A 118 -1.26 10.48 3.00
C ILE A 118 -1.03 10.72 4.49
N PHE A 119 -0.53 9.74 5.25
CA PHE A 119 -0.17 9.94 6.65
C PHE A 119 0.97 10.95 6.83
N GLN A 120 1.92 11.03 5.89
CA GLN A 120 2.92 12.10 5.89
C GLN A 120 2.27 13.48 5.73
N CYS A 121 1.24 13.63 4.88
CA CYS A 121 0.50 14.88 4.75
C CYS A 121 -0.20 15.30 6.06
N PHE A 122 -0.60 14.33 6.90
CA PHE A 122 -1.22 14.54 8.21
C PHE A 122 -0.22 14.69 9.38
N GLN A 123 1.09 14.68 9.13
CA GLN A 123 2.08 14.90 10.19
C GLN A 123 1.94 16.30 10.80
N SER A 124 2.25 16.39 12.10
CA SER A 124 2.20 17.64 12.87
C SER A 124 0.80 18.25 12.99
N ILE A 125 -0.24 17.43 13.04
CA ILE A 125 -1.58 17.83 13.51
C ILE A 125 -1.67 17.52 14.99
N HIS A 126 -2.09 18.50 15.78
CA HIS A 126 -2.18 18.35 17.23
C HIS A 126 -3.56 18.70 17.74
N LEU A 127 -4.03 17.94 18.74
CA LEU A 127 -5.18 18.32 19.54
C LEU A 127 -4.72 19.29 20.63
N LEU A 128 -5.27 20.49 20.63
CA LEU A 128 -5.09 21.50 21.66
C LEU A 128 -6.31 21.48 22.58
N ILE A 129 -6.05 21.56 23.88
CA ILE A 129 -7.08 21.68 24.90
C ILE A 129 -6.75 22.94 25.69
N ASN A 130 -7.56 23.98 25.53
CA ASN A 130 -7.40 25.24 26.25
C ASN A 130 -8.68 25.55 27.02
N SER A 131 -8.59 25.68 28.35
CA SER A 131 -9.74 25.92 29.23
C SER A 131 -10.94 24.98 28.98
N GLY A 132 -10.67 23.70 28.70
CA GLY A 132 -11.68 22.68 28.41
C GLY A 132 -12.21 22.66 26.97
N VAL A 133 -11.88 23.66 26.14
CA VAL A 133 -12.23 23.70 24.72
C VAL A 133 -11.21 22.92 23.91
N LYS A 134 -11.68 21.95 23.11
CA LYS A 134 -10.86 21.16 22.20
C LYS A 134 -10.78 21.83 20.83
N SER A 135 -9.58 21.98 20.29
CA SER A 135 -9.34 22.45 18.93
C SER A 135 -8.23 21.65 18.25
N ILE A 136 -8.26 21.57 16.92
CA ILE A 136 -7.20 20.90 16.14
C ILE A 136 -6.31 21.98 15.52
N SER A 137 -5.00 21.89 15.74
CA SER A 137 -4.02 22.77 15.11
C SER A 137 -3.53 22.21 13.77
N ASN A 138 -3.09 23.11 12.90
CA ASN A 138 -2.46 22.76 11.61
C ASN A 138 -3.39 22.01 10.64
N LEU A 139 -4.71 22.21 10.74
CA LEU A 139 -5.68 21.63 9.82
C LEU A 139 -5.89 22.55 8.60
N THR A 140 -4.94 22.53 7.67
CA THR A 140 -4.99 23.36 6.46
C THR A 140 -6.09 22.91 5.48
N ASP A 141 -6.46 23.78 4.53
CA ASP A 141 -7.46 23.45 3.51
C ASP A 141 -7.11 22.19 2.72
N GLU A 142 -5.83 21.99 2.38
CA GLU A 142 -5.38 20.77 1.70
C GLU A 142 -5.62 19.51 2.54
N ARG A 143 -5.46 19.59 3.87
CA ARG A 143 -5.71 18.49 4.80
C ARG A 143 -7.19 18.22 4.96
N LEU A 144 -8.02 19.26 5.00
CA LEU A 144 -9.48 19.16 4.99
C LEU A 144 -9.99 18.49 3.71
N GLU A 145 -9.47 18.89 2.54
CA GLU A 145 -9.80 18.24 1.27
C GLU A 145 -9.40 16.76 1.27
N LEU A 146 -8.22 16.42 1.80
CA LEU A 146 -7.80 15.03 1.95
C LEU A 146 -8.75 14.22 2.86
N LEU A 147 -9.23 14.81 3.96
CA LEU A 147 -10.12 14.16 4.91
C LEU A 147 -11.48 13.78 4.31
N LYS A 148 -11.97 14.53 3.32
CA LYS A 148 -13.23 14.20 2.62
C LYS A 148 -13.21 12.82 1.96
N PHE A 149 -12.03 12.32 1.59
CA PHE A 149 -11.89 11.00 0.99
C PHE A 149 -11.86 9.85 2.00
N PHE A 150 -11.76 10.17 3.30
CA PHE A 150 -11.83 9.20 4.39
C PHE A 150 -13.27 9.04 4.91
N PRO A 151 -13.60 7.89 5.52
CA PRO A 151 -14.91 7.68 6.14
C PRO A 151 -15.24 8.73 7.20
N PRO A 152 -16.53 9.01 7.46
CA PRO A 152 -16.95 9.94 8.51
C PRO A 152 -16.39 9.57 9.90
N SER A 153 -16.24 8.28 10.19
CA SER A 153 -15.60 7.81 11.42
C SER A 153 -14.16 8.30 11.60
N CYS A 154 -13.41 8.49 10.51
CA CYS A 154 -12.07 9.04 10.55
C CYS A 154 -12.09 10.56 10.72
N GLN A 155 -13.03 11.24 10.07
CA GLN A 155 -13.15 12.70 10.12
C GLN A 155 -13.47 13.21 11.54
N ARG A 156 -14.24 12.44 12.32
CA ARG A 156 -14.56 12.75 13.72
C ARG A 156 -13.35 12.90 14.64
N TYR A 157 -12.22 12.22 14.35
CA TYR A 157 -10.99 12.40 15.13
C TYR A 157 -10.40 13.81 14.99
N TYR A 158 -10.76 14.52 13.92
CA TYR A 158 -10.36 15.89 13.65
C TYR A 158 -11.44 16.91 14.07
N LEU A 159 -12.41 16.49 14.90
CA LEU A 159 -13.53 17.31 15.35
C LEU A 159 -14.40 17.85 14.20
N LEU A 160 -14.41 17.14 13.07
CA LEU A 160 -15.28 17.42 11.93
C LEU A 160 -16.61 16.67 12.08
N SER A 161 -17.71 17.34 11.72
CA SER A 161 -19.09 16.84 11.80
C SER A 161 -19.47 15.97 10.59
#